data_AF-A0A965IZ66-F1
#
_entry.id   AF-A0A965IZ66-F1
#
_cell.length_a   1.000
_cell.length_b   1.000
_cell.length_c   1.000
_cell.angle_alpha   90.00
_cell.angle_beta   90.00
_cell.angle_gamma   90.00
#
_symmetry.space_group_name_H-M   'P 1'
#
loop_
_entity.id
_entity.type
_entity.pdbx_description
1 polymer ?
#
loop_
_entity_poly.entity_id
_entity_poly.type
_entity_poly.pdbx_seq_one_letter_code
_entity_poly.pdbx_strand_id
1 'polypeptide(L)' 'MAHRRLTEIGDESRQRILDAAEELFLERGYDKTTLGAIGERCGISYGSIPWHFGNKAGLLYAVVTRIANEHNGGVMVDEA' A
#
# COMPACT_ATOMS: atom_id res chain seq x y z
N MET A 1 22.60 -9.17 13.83
CA MET A 1 21.31 -8.88 14.48
C MET A 1 20.69 -7.54 14.07
N ALA A 2 21.45 -6.44 13.97
CA ALA A 2 20.89 -5.11 13.65
C ALA A 2 20.27 -4.98 12.24
N HIS A 3 20.82 -5.64 11.22
CA HIS A 3 20.30 -5.55 9.84
C HIS A 3 18.89 -6.18 9.70
N ARG A 4 18.66 -7.33 10.34
CA ARG A 4 17.39 -8.08 10.29
C ARG A 4 16.22 -7.30 10.90
N ARG A 5 16.47 -6.54 11.98
CA ARG A 5 15.42 -5.75 12.64
C ARG A 5 14.96 -4.58 11.78
N LEU A 6 15.86 -3.97 11.01
CA LEU A 6 15.54 -2.85 10.13
C LEU A 6 14.70 -3.30 8.93
N THR A 7 14.98 -4.48 8.38
CA THR A 7 14.17 -5.06 7.31
C THR A 7 12.78 -5.45 7.80
N GLU A 8 12.68 -6.07 8.99
CA GLU A 8 11.40 -6.43 9.62
C GLU A 8 10.51 -5.20 9.86
N ILE A 9 11.07 -4.09 10.35
CA ILE A 9 10.34 -2.82 10.54
C ILE A 9 9.87 -2.22 9.20
N GLY A 10 10.71 -2.32 8.16
CA GLY A 10 10.37 -1.88 6.81
C GLY A 10 9.20 -2.68 6.23
N ASP A 11 9.21 -4.00 6.42
CA ASP A 11 8.16 -4.90 5.96
C ASP A 11 6.85 -4.66 6.72
N GLU A 12 6.91 -4.48 8.05
CA GLU A 12 5.74 -4.15 8.87
C GLU A 12 5.12 -2.80 8.45
N SER A 13 5.96 -1.79 8.22
CA SER A 13 5.49 -0.47 7.78
C SER A 13 4.85 -0.56 6.40
N ARG A 14 5.44 -1.34 5.49
CA ARG A 14 4.90 -1.58 4.16
C ARG A 14 3.51 -2.22 4.21
N GLN A 15 3.29 -3.21 5.09
CA GLN A 15 1.98 -3.84 5.22
C GLN A 15 0.93 -2.90 5.80
N ARG A 16 1.25 -2.18 6.89
CA ARG A 16 0.31 -1.21 7.48
C ARG A 16 -0.14 -0.13 6.48
N ILE A 17 0.74 0.29 5.58
CA ILE A 17 0.39 1.23 4.51
C ILE A 17 -0.58 0.57 3.50
N LEU A 18 -0.36 -0.70 3.13
CA LEU A 18 -1.24 -1.42 2.20
C LEU A 18 -2.64 -1.65 2.78
N ASP A 19 -2.74 -1.99 4.06
CA ASP A 19 -4.02 -2.21 4.74
C ASP A 19 -4.83 -0.91 4.77
N ALA A 20 -4.20 0.17 5.26
CA ALA A 20 -4.83 1.49 5.32
C ALA A 20 -5.21 2.04 3.94
N ALA A 21 -4.40 1.78 2.92
CA ALA A 21 -4.69 2.19 1.55
C ALA A 21 -5.89 1.42 0.97
N GLU A 22 -5.94 0.10 1.15
CA GLU A 22 -7.07 -0.73 0.73
C GLU A 22 -8.38 -0.23 1.35
N GLU A 23 -8.41 -0.10 2.69
CA GLU A 23 -9.59 0.38 3.42
C GLU A 23 -10.07 1.73 2.88
N LEU A 24 -9.16 2.71 2.78
CA LEU A 24 -9.52 4.06 2.32
C LEU A 24 -9.93 4.11 0.84
N PHE A 25 -9.33 3.28 -0.02
CA PHE A 25 -9.76 3.17 -1.41
C PHE A 25 -11.15 2.56 -1.52
N LEU A 26 -11.49 1.57 -0.70
CA LEU A 26 -12.83 0.97 -0.65
C LEU A 26 -13.88 1.93 -0.06
N GLU A 27 -13.54 2.68 1.00
CA GLU A 27 -14.47 3.56 1.70
C GLU A 27 -14.90 4.79 0.89
N ARG A 28 -13.95 5.42 0.18
CA ARG A 28 -14.20 6.73 -0.47
C ARG A 28 -13.67 6.85 -1.89
N GLY A 29 -13.09 5.78 -2.44
CA GLY A 29 -12.51 5.76 -3.78
C GLY A 29 -11.10 6.34 -3.85
N TYR A 30 -10.45 6.11 -4.99
CA TYR A 30 -9.08 6.55 -5.27
C TYR A 30 -8.92 8.07 -5.22
N ASP A 31 -9.77 8.82 -5.91
CA ASP A 31 -9.62 10.27 -6.08
C ASP A 31 -9.69 11.04 -4.75
N LYS A 32 -10.59 10.63 -3.86
CA LYS A 32 -10.79 11.27 -2.54
C LYS A 32 -9.76 10.82 -1.49
N THR A 33 -8.93 9.84 -1.81
CA THR A 33 -7.87 9.36 -0.91
C THR A 33 -6.56 10.10 -1.16
N THR A 34 -5.96 10.62 -0.09
CA THR A 34 -4.64 11.26 -0.11
C THR A 34 -3.63 10.39 0.64
N LEU A 35 -2.35 10.47 0.26
CA LEU A 35 -1.28 9.78 0.99
C LEU A 35 -1.18 10.27 2.45
N GLY A 36 -1.55 11.52 2.73
CA GLY A 36 -1.60 12.06 4.09
C GLY A 36 -2.63 11.33 4.96
N ALA A 37 -3.85 11.16 4.44
CA ALA A 37 -4.90 10.43 5.15
C ALA A 37 -4.57 8.94 5.32
N ILE A 38 -3.82 8.33 4.38
CA ILE A 38 -3.28 6.97 4.55
C ILE A 38 -2.26 6.94 5.69
N GLY A 39 -1.34 7.90 5.73
CA GLY A 39 -0.35 8.02 6.81
C GLY A 39 -1.00 8.18 8.19
N GLU A 40 -2.04 9.02 8.30
CA GLU A 40 -2.84 9.17 9.51
C GLU A 40 -3.51 7.86 9.94
N ARG A 41 -4.06 7.09 9.00
CA ARG A 41 -4.74 5.81 9.26
C ARG A 41 -3.79 4.74 9.80
N CYS A 42 -2.59 4.61 9.22
CA CYS A 42 -1.62 3.57 9.59
C CYS A 42 -0.59 4.02 10.65
N GLY A 43 -0.63 5.28 11.07
CA GLY A 43 0.34 5.86 12.01
C GLY A 43 1.76 6.00 11.43
N ILE A 44 1.88 6.16 10.11
CA ILE A 44 3.16 6.32 9.41
C ILE A 44 3.21 7.70 8.77
N SER A 45 4.38 8.34 8.83
CA SER A 45 4.55 9.66 8.24
C SER A 45 4.32 9.63 6.73
N TYR A 46 3.71 10.67 6.18
CA TYR A 46 3.54 10.84 4.73
C TYR A 46 4.86 10.62 3.97
N GLY A 47 5.98 11.14 4.48
CA GLY A 47 7.29 11.05 3.82
C GLY A 47 7.83 9.62 3.67
N SER A 48 7.34 8.68 4.48
CA SER A 48 7.72 7.26 4.40
C SER A 48 6.96 6.54 3.28
N ILE A 49 5.76 6.98 2.91
CA ILE A 49 4.92 6.27 1.93
C ILE A 49 5.54 6.27 0.51
N PRO A 50 6.03 7.42 -0.02
CA PRO A 50 6.73 7.44 -1.29
C PRO A 50 7.98 6.56 -1.34
N TRP A 51 8.63 6.31 -0.19
CA TRP A 51 9.79 5.43 -0.14
C TRP A 51 9.42 3.96 -0.43
N HIS A 52 8.23 3.54 -0.01
CA HIS A 52 7.74 2.17 -0.25
C HIS A 52 7.03 2.00 -1.60
N PHE A 53 6.28 3.00 -2.07
CA PHE A 53 5.34 2.84 -3.19
C PHE A 53 5.44 3.93 -4.26
N GLY A 54 6.36 4.88 -4.13
CA GLY A 54 6.51 6.00 -5.04
C GLY A 54 5.37 7.03 -4.90
N ASN A 55 4.24 6.79 -5.55
CA ASN A 55 3.12 7.72 -5.60
C ASN A 55 1.78 7.02 -5.32
N LYS A 56 0.67 7.77 -5.32
CA LYS A 56 -0.67 7.22 -5.06
C LYS A 56 -1.06 6.12 -6.05
N ALA A 57 -0.67 6.24 -7.32
CA ALA A 57 -0.94 5.24 -8.35
C ALA A 57 -0.12 3.96 -8.12
N GLY A 58 1.16 4.09 -7.74
CA GLY A 58 2.00 2.96 -7.38
C GLY A 58 1.47 2.21 -6.14
N LEU A 59 0.94 2.94 -5.17
CA LEU A 59 0.27 2.33 -4.01
C LEU A 59 -1.04 1.63 -4.40
N LEU A 60 -1.85 2.22 -5.28
CA LEU A 60 -3.05 1.55 -5.82
C LEU A 60 -2.67 0.26 -6.56
N TYR A 61 -1.66 0.30 -7.43
CA TYR A 61 -1.17 -0.88 -8.13
C TYR A 61 -0.75 -1.99 -7.15
N ALA A 62 -0.05 -1.63 -6.07
CA ALA A 62 0.37 -2.60 -5.05
C ALA A 62 -0.83 -3.20 -4.28
N VAL A 63 -1.86 -2.40 -3.98
CA VAL A 63 -3.11 -2.89 -3.37
C VAL A 63 -3.84 -3.85 -4.31
N VAL A 64 -4.06 -3.46 -5.57
CA VAL A 64 -4.72 -4.31 -6.57
C VAL A 64 -3.93 -5.60 -6.79
N THR A 65 -2.60 -5.52 -6.87
CA THR A 65 -1.73 -6.70 -6.99
C THR A 65 -1.86 -7.62 -5.76
N ARG A 66 -1.93 -7.06 -4.55
CA ARG A 66 -2.14 -7.86 -3.33
C ARG A 66 -3.48 -8.58 -3.36
N ILE A 67 -4.57 -7.87 -3.64
CA ILE A 67 -5.92 -8.44 -3.76
C ILE A 67 -5.95 -9.51 -4.85
N ALA A 68 -5.39 -9.23 -6.02
CA ALA A 68 -5.30 -10.18 -7.12
C ALA A 68 -4.51 -11.43 -6.74
N ASN A 69 -3.41 -11.31 -5.98
CA ASN A 69 -2.65 -12.47 -5.52
C ASN A 69 -3.36 -13.26 -4.41
N GLU A 70 -4.17 -12.59 -3.59
CA GLU A 70 -5.00 -13.22 -2.55
C GLU A 70 -6.22 -13.95 -3.16
N HIS A 71 -6.72 -13.47 -4.30
CA HIS A 71 -7.95 -13.96 -4.94
C HIS A 71 -7.71 -14.77 -6.23
N ASN A 72 -6.51 -14.72 -6.84
CA ASN A 72 -6.19 -15.53 -8.02
C ASN A 72 -5.76 -16.95 -7.63
N GLY A 73 -6.38 -18.02 -8.12
CA GLY A 73 -7.07 -18.25 -9.41
C GLY A 73 -7.72 -17.10 -10.20
N GLY A 74 -6.94 -16.40 -11.04
CA GLY A 74 -7.39 -15.75 -12.29
C GLY A 74 -7.91 -14.30 -12.28
N VAL A 75 -7.02 -13.34 -12.54
CA VAL A 75 -7.23 -12.03 -13.18
C VAL A 75 -5.89 -11.63 -13.76
N MET A 76 -5.76 -11.82 -15.07
CA MET A 76 -4.71 -11.28 -15.91
C MET A 76 -5.05 -9.81 -16.15
N VAL A 77 -4.15 -8.88 -15.82
CA VAL A 77 -4.20 -7.54 -16.39
C VAL A 77 -3.58 -7.64 -17.78
N ASP A 78 -4.43 -7.63 -18.81
CA ASP A 78 -4.02 -7.54 -20.20
C ASP A 78 -3.56 -6.09 -20.46
N GLU A 79 -2.27 -5.90 -20.74
CA GLU A 79 -1.74 -4.64 -21.24
C GLU A 79 -2.06 -4.54 -22.73
N ALA A 80 -2.96 -3.63 -23.09
CA ALA A 80 -3.23 -3.23 -24.48
C ALA A 80 -2.19 -2.24 -25.00
#